data_AF-A0A0F9FJQ0-F1
#
_entry.id   AF-A0A0F9FJQ0-F1
#
_cell.length_a   1.000
_cell.length_b   1.000
_cell.length_c   1.000
_cell.angle_alpha   90.00
_cell.angle_beta   90.00
_cell.angle_gamma   90.00
#
_symmetry.space_group_name_H-M   'P 1'
#
loop_
_entity.id
_entity.type
_entity.pdbx_description
1 polymer ?
#
loop_
_entity_poly.entity_id
_entity_poly.type
_entity_poly.pdbx_seq_one_letter_code
_entity_poly.pdbx_strand_id
1 'polypeptide(L)'
;MRLTKEKAIELTLELWRFLAETGKQKEEWTGWWKYGKVDMHCFLCEYTKSSVCLECPYFQEFGMCAHKGMPYFKWRGVVTPKARKKYAQQIVEQLEQLKGVKTNGIPGKV
;
A
#
# COMPACT_ATOMS: atom_id res chain seq x y z
N MET A 1 9.36 1.37 -13.09
CA MET A 1 8.24 1.55 -14.07
C MET A 1 7.62 2.92 -13.84
N ARG A 2 7.20 3.71 -14.85
CA ARG A 2 6.46 4.96 -14.58
C ARG A 2 4.99 4.64 -14.36
N LEU A 3 4.57 4.52 -13.10
CA LEU A 3 3.18 4.28 -12.74
C LEU A 3 2.36 5.58 -12.76
N THR A 4 1.06 5.45 -13.02
CA THR A 4 0.09 6.50 -12.68
C THR A 4 -0.40 6.29 -11.25
N LYS A 5 -1.00 7.31 -10.62
CA LYS A 5 -1.60 7.21 -9.28
C LYS A 5 -2.61 6.06 -9.21
N GLU A 6 -3.54 6.01 -10.15
CA GLU A 6 -4.57 4.97 -10.23
C GLU A 6 -3.94 3.59 -10.37
N LYS A 7 -2.98 3.43 -11.29
CA LYS A 7 -2.35 2.13 -11.50
C LYS A 7 -1.55 1.66 -10.27
N ALA A 8 -0.90 2.59 -9.58
CA ALA A 8 -0.18 2.30 -8.35
C ALA A 8 -1.12 1.86 -7.22
N ILE A 9 -2.30 2.48 -7.09
CA ILE A 9 -3.33 2.06 -6.13
C ILE A 9 -3.83 0.65 -6.48
N GLU A 10 -4.14 0.39 -7.74
CA GLU A 10 -4.62 -0.93 -8.19
C GLU A 10 -3.62 -2.05 -7.92
N LEU A 11 -2.35 -1.87 -8.29
CA LEU A 11 -1.31 -2.88 -8.07
C LEU A 11 -1.02 -3.06 -6.59
N THR A 12 -1.08 -1.98 -5.80
CA THR A 12 -0.96 -2.06 -4.34
C THR A 12 -2.12 -2.85 -3.76
N LEU A 13 -3.35 -2.63 -4.21
CA LEU A 13 -4.53 -3.42 -3.83
C LEU A 13 -4.38 -4.90 -4.18
N GLU A 14 -3.94 -5.21 -5.40
CA GLU A 14 -3.76 -6.58 -5.86
C GLU A 14 -2.76 -7.35 -4.97
N LEU A 15 -1.61 -6.73 -4.68
CA LEU A 15 -0.63 -7.27 -3.74
C LEU A 15 -1.24 -7.50 -2.35
N TRP A 16 -1.90 -6.50 -1.78
CA TRP A 16 -2.41 -6.60 -0.41
C TRP A 16 -3.59 -7.57 -0.27
N ARG A 17 -4.42 -7.73 -1.31
CA ARG A 17 -5.47 -8.76 -1.36
C ARG A 17 -4.87 -10.16 -1.33
N PHE A 18 -3.83 -10.42 -2.12
CA PHE A 18 -3.11 -11.69 -2.06
C PHE A 18 -2.56 -11.98 -0.65
N LEU A 19 -1.99 -10.97 0.01
CA LEU A 19 -1.46 -11.12 1.38
C LEU A 19 -2.58 -11.32 2.42
N ALA A 20 -3.73 -10.67 2.24
CA ALA A 20 -4.90 -10.83 3.10
C ALA A 20 -5.51 -12.23 2.96
N GLU A 21 -5.54 -12.77 1.75
CA GLU A 21 -6.07 -14.11 1.47
C GLU A 21 -5.11 -15.21 1.96
N THR A 22 -3.82 -15.07 1.68
CA THR A 22 -2.84 -16.16 1.87
C THR A 22 -2.04 -16.07 3.17
N GLY A 23 -1.82 -14.87 3.71
CA GLY A 23 -0.92 -14.64 4.85
C GLY A 23 0.56 -14.84 4.53
N LYS A 24 0.91 -14.96 3.25
CA LYS A 24 2.27 -15.11 2.73
C LYS A 24 3.08 -13.82 2.88
N GLN A 25 4.36 -13.89 2.55
CA GLN A 25 5.22 -12.73 2.44
C GLN A 25 5.05 -12.01 1.10
N LYS A 26 5.52 -10.78 1.01
CA LYS A 26 5.42 -9.97 -0.21
C LYS A 26 6.15 -10.64 -1.37
N GLU A 27 7.33 -11.17 -1.11
CA GLU A 27 8.25 -11.83 -2.04
C GLU A 27 7.61 -13.03 -2.75
N GLU A 28 6.61 -13.66 -2.12
CA GLU A 28 5.88 -14.80 -2.67
C GLU A 28 4.76 -14.41 -3.64
N TRP A 29 4.46 -13.12 -3.78
CA TRP A 29 3.44 -12.66 -4.71
C TRP A 29 3.94 -12.76 -6.15
N THR A 30 3.28 -13.57 -6.97
CA THR A 30 3.69 -13.84 -8.35
C THR A 30 3.54 -12.62 -9.28
N GLY A 31 2.83 -11.57 -8.87
CA GLY A 31 2.72 -10.32 -9.62
C GLY A 31 4.07 -9.65 -9.91
N TRP A 32 5.12 -9.94 -9.13
CA TRP A 32 6.47 -9.45 -9.41
C TRP A 32 7.00 -9.85 -10.78
N TRP A 33 6.62 -11.03 -11.30
CA TRP A 33 7.03 -11.48 -12.63
C TRP A 33 6.47 -10.60 -13.75
N LYS A 34 5.29 -10.02 -13.53
CA LYS A 34 4.58 -9.22 -14.52
C LYS A 34 4.92 -7.74 -14.43
N TYR A 35 5.09 -7.22 -13.21
CA TYR A 35 5.22 -5.78 -12.96
C TYR A 35 6.63 -5.34 -12.52
N GLY A 36 7.53 -6.30 -12.32
CA GLY A 36 8.86 -6.08 -11.75
C GLY A 36 8.82 -5.96 -10.22
N LYS A 37 9.96 -6.25 -9.57
CA LYS A 37 10.14 -5.95 -8.15
C LYS A 37 10.16 -4.43 -7.95
N VAL A 38 9.49 -3.97 -6.91
CA VAL A 38 9.58 -2.58 -6.43
C VAL A 38 10.56 -2.52 -5.27
N ASP A 39 11.59 -1.69 -5.42
CA ASP A 39 12.64 -1.49 -4.40
C ASP A 39 12.11 -0.77 -3.15
N MET A 40 11.08 0.06 -3.32
CA MET A 40 10.50 0.90 -2.27
C MET A 40 9.18 0.32 -1.75
N HIS A 41 9.19 -0.70 -0.88
CA HIS A 41 8.08 -1.23 -0.05
C HIS A 41 6.67 -1.52 -0.67
N CYS A 42 6.08 -0.69 -1.55
CA CYS A 42 4.85 -0.88 -2.33
C CYS A 42 4.81 -0.01 -3.62
N PHE A 43 3.87 -0.27 -4.53
CA PHE A 43 3.75 0.46 -5.80
C PHE A 43 3.41 1.96 -5.65
N LEU A 44 2.82 2.38 -4.52
CA LEU A 44 2.61 3.81 -4.25
C LEU A 44 3.94 4.57 -4.05
N CYS A 45 4.94 3.94 -3.46
CA CYS A 45 6.25 4.57 -3.30
C CYS A 45 6.99 4.65 -4.64
N GLU A 46 6.85 3.61 -5.48
CA GLU A 46 7.37 3.60 -6.86
C GLU A 46 6.73 4.70 -7.72
N TYR A 47 5.44 4.99 -7.53
CA TYR A 47 4.77 6.11 -8.20
C TYR A 47 5.40 7.46 -7.83
N THR A 48 5.60 7.71 -6.54
CA THR A 48 6.13 8.99 -6.06
C THR A 48 7.61 9.17 -6.32
N LYS A 49 8.39 8.08 -6.49
CA LYS A 49 9.86 8.09 -6.62
C LYS A 49 10.58 8.98 -5.58
N SER A 50 9.93 9.24 -4.45
CA SER A 50 10.39 10.13 -3.42
C SER A 50 10.60 9.34 -2.16
N SER A 51 11.73 9.56 -1.49
CA SER A 51 11.94 9.12 -0.11
C SER A 51 10.99 9.86 0.86
N VAL A 52 10.39 10.95 0.39
CA VAL A 52 9.49 11.81 1.15
C VAL A 52 8.07 11.33 0.89
N CYS A 53 7.44 10.71 1.90
CA CYS A 53 6.07 10.18 1.80
C CYS A 53 4.99 11.24 1.53
N LEU A 54 5.32 12.54 1.47
CA LEU A 54 4.34 13.64 1.32
C LEU A 54 3.48 13.53 0.05
N GLU A 55 4.03 12.97 -1.02
CA GLU A 55 3.31 12.77 -2.28
C GLU A 55 2.60 11.41 -2.36
N CYS A 56 2.80 10.54 -1.36
CA CYS A 56 2.17 9.22 -1.35
C CYS A 56 0.67 9.39 -1.07
N PRO A 57 -0.21 8.92 -1.97
CA PRO A 57 -1.65 9.04 -1.78
C PRO A 57 -2.14 8.44 -0.46
N TYR A 58 -1.53 7.33 -0.02
CA TYR A 58 -1.85 6.71 1.25
C TYR A 58 -1.44 7.60 2.44
N PHE A 59 -0.28 8.27 2.34
CA PHE A 59 0.17 9.19 3.40
C PHE A 59 -0.75 10.40 3.52
N GLN A 60 -1.19 10.96 2.40
CA GLN A 60 -2.08 12.13 2.40
C GLN A 60 -3.42 11.85 3.09
N GLU A 61 -3.92 10.62 2.99
CA GLU A 61 -5.21 10.24 3.57
C GLU A 61 -5.09 9.65 4.99
N PHE A 62 -4.12 8.76 5.23
CA PHE A 62 -4.03 7.97 6.47
C PHE A 62 -2.76 8.23 7.30
N GLY A 63 -1.84 9.03 6.78
CA GLY A 63 -0.54 9.28 7.40
C GLY A 63 0.52 8.20 7.12
N MET A 64 1.63 8.27 7.85
CA MET A 64 2.82 7.46 7.58
C MET A 64 2.58 5.98 7.85
N CYS A 65 2.58 5.15 6.81
CA CYS A 65 2.32 3.71 6.91
C CYS A 65 3.26 2.96 7.87
N ALA A 66 4.51 3.42 8.01
CA ALA A 66 5.50 2.83 8.92
C ALA A 66 5.40 3.34 10.36
N HIS A 67 4.47 4.24 10.68
CA HIS A 67 4.30 4.75 12.04
C HIS A 67 3.75 3.65 12.97
N LYS A 68 4.17 3.69 14.24
CA LYS A 68 3.73 2.73 15.26
C LYS A 68 2.21 2.77 15.39
N GLY A 69 1.57 1.62 15.28
CA GLY A 69 0.11 1.52 15.37
C GLY A 69 -0.59 1.40 14.02
N MET A 70 0.07 1.79 12.93
CA MET A 70 -0.48 1.65 11.58
C MET A 70 -0.55 0.18 11.14
N PRO A 71 -1.54 -0.19 10.30
CA PRO A 71 -1.69 -1.56 9.84
C PRO A 71 -0.43 -2.12 9.17
N TYR A 72 0.27 -1.34 8.35
CA TYR A 72 1.53 -1.78 7.72
C TYR A 72 2.64 -2.06 8.75
N PHE A 73 2.83 -1.17 9.73
CA PHE A 73 3.79 -1.40 10.82
C PHE A 73 3.47 -2.70 11.57
N LYS A 74 2.20 -2.90 11.93
CA LYS A 74 1.74 -4.12 12.61
C LYS A 74 1.93 -5.37 11.75
N TRP A 75 1.62 -5.30 10.44
CA TRP A 75 1.82 -6.38 9.49
C TRP A 75 3.31 -6.78 9.39
N ARG A 76 4.21 -5.81 9.28
CA ARG A 76 5.67 -6.04 9.20
C ARG A 76 6.21 -6.70 10.47
N GLY A 77 5.62 -6.40 11.63
CA GLY A 77 6.07 -6.92 12.92
C GLY A 77 5.54 -8.31 13.29
N VAL A 78 4.67 -8.93 12.48
CA VAL A 78 4.08 -10.24 12.82
C VAL A 78 4.62 -11.39 11.97
N VAL A 79 4.84 -12.51 12.64
CA VAL A 79 5.39 -13.73 12.02
C VAL A 79 4.33 -14.78 11.68
N THR A 80 3.12 -14.67 12.23
CA THR A 80 2.08 -15.68 12.01
C THR A 80 1.22 -15.34 10.78
N PRO A 81 0.87 -16.34 9.93
CA PRO A 81 -0.01 -16.11 8.79
C PRO A 81 -1.36 -15.50 9.19
N LYS A 82 -1.95 -15.93 10.31
CA LYS A 82 -3.22 -15.38 10.82
C LYS A 82 -3.15 -13.87 11.09
N ALA A 83 -2.09 -13.41 11.77
CA ALA A 83 -1.92 -11.99 12.04
C ALA A 83 -1.58 -11.19 10.77
N ARG A 84 -0.80 -11.78 9.85
CA ARG A 84 -0.53 -11.17 8.53
C ARG A 84 -1.81 -10.95 7.74
N LYS A 85 -2.68 -11.97 7.65
CA LYS A 85 -4.00 -11.83 6.99
C LYS A 85 -4.81 -10.69 7.60
N LYS A 86 -4.92 -10.66 8.94
CA LYS A 86 -5.66 -9.62 9.68
C LYS A 86 -5.18 -8.21 9.32
N TYR A 87 -3.87 -7.95 9.39
CA TYR A 87 -3.37 -6.60 9.13
C TYR A 87 -3.31 -6.26 7.64
N ALA A 88 -3.09 -7.25 6.76
CA ALA A 88 -3.21 -7.05 5.32
C ALA A 88 -4.65 -6.65 4.94
N GLN A 89 -5.66 -7.29 5.54
CA GLN A 89 -7.06 -6.92 5.32
C GLN A 89 -7.36 -5.46 5.71
N GLN A 90 -6.84 -4.99 6.84
CA GLN A 90 -6.98 -3.57 7.24
C GLN A 90 -6.34 -2.62 6.22
N ILE A 91 -5.22 -3.02 5.60
CA ILE A 91 -4.57 -2.23 4.54
C ILE A 91 -5.41 -2.24 3.26
N VAL A 92 -6.02 -3.39 2.90
CA VAL A 92 -6.95 -3.48 1.77
C VAL A 92 -8.12 -2.53 1.95
N GLU A 93 -8.76 -2.52 3.12
CA GLU A 93 -9.88 -1.62 3.42
C GLU A 93 -9.50 -0.14 3.24
N GLN A 94 -8.32 0.27 3.73
CA GLN A 94 -7.82 1.64 3.53
C GLN A 94 -7.53 1.96 2.06
N LEU A 95 -6.97 1.02 1.31
CA LEU A 95 -6.69 1.22 -0.10
C LEU A 95 -7.98 1.24 -0.95
N GLU A 96 -9.02 0.52 -0.56
CA GLU A 96 -10.34 0.58 -1.18
C GLU A 96 -11.01 1.93 -0.92
N GLN A 97 -10.91 2.45 0.31
CA GLN A 97 -11.32 3.82 0.63
C GLN A 97 -10.56 4.81 -0.27
N LEU A 98 -9.23 4.69 -0.35
CA LEU A 98 -8.40 5.54 -1.20
C LEU A 98 -8.75 5.47 -2.69
N LYS A 99 -9.17 4.30 -3.19
CA LYS A 99 -9.65 4.11 -4.57
C LYS A 99 -11.05 4.72 -4.76
N GLY A 100 -11.91 4.64 -3.74
CA GLY A 100 -13.26 5.17 -3.74
C GLY A 100 -13.36 6.68 -3.53
N VAL A 101 -12.34 7.31 -2.94
CA VAL A 101 -12.16 8.77 -2.93
C VAL A 101 -11.90 9.20 -4.37
N LYS A 102 -12.97 9.50 -5.12
CA LYS A 102 -12.87 10.37 -6.30
C LYS A 102 -12.06 11.59 -5.85
N THR A 103 -11.00 11.90 -6.58
CA THR A 103 -10.12 13.06 -6.33
C THR A 103 -10.92 14.36 -6.39
N ASN A 104 -11.66 14.67 -5.33
CA ASN A 104 -12.15 16.01 -5.06
C ASN A 104 -10.93 16.80 -4.59
N GLY A 105 -10.65 17.87 -5.33
CA GLY A 105 -9.44 18.67 -5.20
C GLY A 105 -9.14 19.07 -3.76
N ILE A 106 -7.85 19.11 -3.47
CA ILE A 106 -7.24 19.70 -2.30
C ILE A 106 -7.81 21.12 -2.10
N PRO A 107 -8.51 21.45 -0.99
CA PRO A 107 -8.50 22.81 -0.52
C PRO A 107 -7.16 23.01 0.20
N GLY A 108 -6.27 23.78 -0.43
CA GLY A 108 -5.02 24.20 0.17
C GLY A 108 -5.29 24.80 1.55
N LYS A 109 -4.54 24.36 2.55
CA LYS A 109 -4.47 25.08 3.81
C LYS A 109 -3.31 26.07 3.71
N VAL A 110 -3.74 27.33 3.65
CA VAL A 110 -3.00 28.58 3.90
C VAL A 110 -2.28 28.51 5.25
#